data_AF-R7T620-F1
#
_entry.id   AF-R7T620-F1
#
_cell.length_a   1.000
_cell.length_b   1.000
_cell.length_c   1.000
_cell.angle_alpha   90.00
_cell.angle_beta   90.00
_cell.angle_gamma   90.00
#
_symmetry.space_group_name_H-M   'P 1'
#
loop_
_entity.id
_entity.type
_entity.pdbx_description
1 polymer ?
#
loop_
_entity_poly.entity_id
_entity_poly.type
_entity_poly.pdbx_seq_one_letter_code
_entity_poly.pdbx_strand_id
1 'polypeptide(L)' 'NVNKANAPDDISFFVLKNCSQQIVEPLARTFSNSIRLGKVPAQWKYVNVVPIFKKGEQSEVENYRPISL' A
#
# COMPACT_ATOMS: atom_id res chain seq x y z
N ASN A 1 -15.90 -5.16 -0.23
CA ASN A 1 -15.87 -4.36 -1.48
C ASN A 1 -14.88 -5.01 -2.42
N VAL A 2 -15.40 -5.67 -3.45
CA VAL A 2 -14.64 -6.53 -4.37
C VAL A 2 -13.72 -5.71 -5.31
N ASN A 3 -13.92 -4.39 -5.37
CA ASN A 3 -13.19 -3.47 -6.27
C ASN A 3 -11.98 -2.75 -5.64
N LYS A 4 -11.48 -3.18 -4.47
CA LYS A 4 -10.25 -2.60 -3.90
C LYS A 4 -9.06 -3.48 -4.28
N ALA A 5 -7.97 -2.86 -4.72
CA ALA A 5 -6.71 -3.55 -4.93
C ALA A 5 -6.26 -4.21 -3.61
N ASN A 6 -5.78 -5.45 -3.69
CA ASN A 6 -5.06 -6.07 -2.61
C ASN A 6 -3.68 -5.41 -2.49
N ALA A 7 -3.13 -5.41 -1.28
CA ALA A 7 -1.74 -5.05 -1.12
C ALA A 7 -0.84 -6.03 -1.92
N PRO A 8 0.38 -5.63 -2.32
CA PRO A 8 1.29 -6.47 -3.11
C PRO A 8 1.67 -7.80 -2.44
N ASP A 9 1.40 -7.94 -1.14
CA ASP A 9 1.60 -9.14 -0.32
C ASP A 9 0.38 -10.08 -0.30
N ASP A 10 -0.62 -9.82 -1.15
CA ASP A 10 -1.89 -10.55 -1.28
C ASP A 10 -2.75 -10.57 -0.01
N ILE A 11 -2.46 -9.67 0.94
CA ILE A 11 -3.28 -9.49 2.12
C ILE A 11 -4.50 -8.65 1.74
N SER A 12 -5.67 -9.30 1.76
CA SER A 12 -6.92 -8.58 1.48
C SER A 12 -7.27 -7.58 2.58
N PHE A 13 -7.92 -6.48 2.19
CA PHE A 13 -8.47 -5.51 3.14
C PHE A 13 -9.45 -6.15 4.13
N PHE A 14 -10.14 -7.22 3.73
CA PHE A 14 -11.02 -7.98 4.62
C PHE A 14 -10.24 -8.58 5.78
N VAL A 15 -9.08 -9.19 5.53
CA VAL A 15 -8.21 -9.75 6.58
C VAL A 15 -7.71 -8.63 7.49
N LEU A 16 -7.20 -7.52 6.94
CA LEU A 16 -6.73 -6.40 7.75
C LEU A 16 -7.81 -5.83 8.68
N LYS A 17 -9.04 -5.70 8.17
CA LYS A 17 -10.15 -5.16 8.95
C LYS A 17 -10.57 -6.12 10.07
N ASN A 18 -10.76 -7.39 9.76
CA ASN A 18 -11.30 -8.37 10.69
C ASN A 18 -10.24 -8.94 11.66
N CYS A 19 -8.96 -8.93 11.28
CA CYS A 19 -7.84 -9.39 12.10
C CYS A 19 -7.04 -8.22 12.71
N SER A 20 -7.62 -7.02 12.77
CA SER A 20 -6.93 -5.81 13.23
C SER A 20 -6.36 -5.95 14.65
N GLN A 21 -7.09 -6.59 15.56
CA GLN A 21 -6.66 -6.81 16.95
C GLN A 21 -5.45 -7.74 17.06
N GLN A 22 -5.33 -8.70 16.15
CA GLN A 22 -4.21 -9.65 16.11
C GLN A 22 -2.99 -9.05 15.41
N ILE A 23 -3.21 -8.13 14.46
CA ILE A 23 -2.15 -7.51 13.65
C ILE A 23 -1.57 -6.25 14.32
N VAL A 24 -2.31 -5.58 15.20
CA VAL A 24 -1.88 -4.31 15.82
C VAL A 24 -0.54 -4.41 16.53
N GLU A 25 -0.33 -5.46 17.32
CA GLU A 25 0.89 -5.65 18.09
C GLU A 25 2.13 -5.88 17.22
N PRO A 26 2.15 -6.85 16.27
CA PRO A 26 3.30 -7.03 15.40
C PRO A 26 3.58 -5.80 14.52
N LEU A 27 2.53 -5.10 14.07
CA LEU A 27 2.68 -3.88 13.29
C LEU A 27 3.33 -2.76 14.12
N ALA A 28 2.85 -2.52 15.35
CA ALA A 28 3.39 -1.51 16.25
C ALA A 28 4.86 -1.78 16.59
N ARG A 29 5.23 -3.04 16.85
CA ARG A 29 6.62 -3.44 17.08
C ARG A 29 7.50 -3.17 15.85
N THR A 30 6.99 -3.45 14.65
CA THR A 30 7.70 -3.21 13.39
C THR A 30 7.97 -1.71 13.18
N PHE A 31 6.96 -0.86 13.35
CA PHE A 31 7.13 0.59 13.26
C PHE A 31 8.08 1.15 14.32
N SER A 32 7.94 0.71 15.57
CA SER A 32 8.80 1.15 16.67
C SER A 32 10.27 0.81 16.40
N ASN A 33 10.53 -0.40 15.91
CA ASN A 33 11.88 -0.82 15.50
C ASN A 33 12.40 0.01 14.33
N SER A 34 11.55 0.30 13.33
CA SER A 34 11.93 1.10 12.17
C SER A 34 12.36 2.51 12.56
N ILE A 35 11.62 3.14 13.48
CA ILE A 35 11.93 4.47 14.01
C ILE A 35 13.24 4.41 14.82
N ARG A 36 13.34 3.47 15.76
CA ARG A 36 14.52 3.34 16.64
C ARG A 36 15.81 3.07 15.88
N LEU A 37 15.75 2.24 14.84
CA LEU A 37 16.92 1.85 14.04
C LEU A 37 17.17 2.78 12.85
N GLY A 38 16.23 3.69 12.53
CA GLY A 38 16.28 4.50 11.32
C GLY A 38 16.24 3.67 10.02
N LYS A 39 15.63 2.48 10.06
CA LYS A 39 15.64 1.51 8.95
C LYS A 39 14.24 0.98 8.68
N VAL A 40 13.75 1.18 7.47
CA VAL A 40 12.50 0.58 6.99
C VAL A 40 12.75 -0.80 6.36
N PRO A 41 11.79 -1.73 6.43
CA PRO A 41 11.83 -2.98 5.69
C PRO A 41 12.12 -2.75 4.20
N ALA A 42 12.94 -3.60 3.59
CA ALA A 42 13.29 -3.47 2.17
C ALA A 42 12.04 -3.50 1.27
N GLN A 43 11.07 -4.35 1.59
CA GLN A 43 9.80 -4.45 0.87
C GLN A 43 9.00 -3.14 0.86
N TRP A 44 9.12 -2.29 1.89
CA TRP A 44 8.43 -1.00 1.94
C TRP A 44 9.08 0.07 1.07
N LYS A 45 10.30 -0.16 0.58
CA LYS A 45 11.00 0.77 -0.31
C LYS A 45 10.58 0.62 -1.78
N TYR A 46 9.97 -0.52 -2.11
CA TYR A 46 9.48 -0.81 -3.44
C TYR A 46 7.96 -0.77 -3.41
N VAL A 47 7.38 -0.09 -4.39
CA VAL A 47 5.93 0.02 -4.49
C VAL A 47 5.50 -0.12 -5.93
N ASN A 48 4.34 -0.74 -6.14
CA ASN A 48 3.76 -0.85 -7.47
C ASN A 48 3.08 0.48 -7.81
N VAL A 49 3.54 1.14 -8.87
CA VAL A 49 2.96 2.41 -9.33
C VAL A 49 1.95 2.12 -10.43
N VAL A 50 0.70 2.49 -10.18
CA VAL A 50 -0.41 2.31 -11.14
C VAL A 50 -0.89 3.68 -11.61
N PRO A 51 -0.93 3.94 -12.94
CA PRO A 51 -1.50 5.17 -13.46
C PRO A 51 -3.03 5.14 -13.36
N ILE A 52 -3.61 6.17 -12.76
CA ILE A 52 -5.07 6.39 -12.75
C ILE A 52 -5.39 7.55 -13.66
N PHE A 53 -6.27 7.29 -14.64
CA PHE A 53 -6.78 8.33 -15.52
C PHE A 53 -7.50 9.42 -14.73
N LYS A 54 -7.18 10.69 -15.01
CA LYS A 54 -7.76 11.85 -14.34
C LYS A 54 -8.83 12.51 -15.19
N LYS A 55 -8.49 13.01 -16.39
CA LYS A 55 -9.39 13.69 -17.33
C LYS A 55 -8.69 13.93 -18.67
N GLY A 56 -9.43 14.30 -19.72
CA GLY A 56 -8.86 14.67 -21.02
C GLY A 56 -8.80 13.49 -21.99
N GLU A 57 -7.73 13.41 -22.76
CA GLU A 57 -7.50 12.38 -23.77
C GLU A 57 -6.69 11.22 -23.15
N GLN A 58 -7.08 9.97 -23.41
CA GLN A 58 -6.53 8.79 -22.73
C GLN A 58 -5.20 8.29 -23.31
N SER A 59 -4.82 8.73 -24.51
CA SER A 59 -3.50 8.39 -25.08
C SER A 59 -2.39 9.30 -24.53
N GLU A 60 -2.74 10.49 -24.05
CA GLU A 60 -1.82 11.41 -23.38
C GLU A 60 -1.47 10.96 -21.95
N VAL A 61 -0.19 10.68 -21.72
CA VAL A 61 0.33 10.23 -20.41
C VAL A 61 0.12 11.27 -19.30
N GLU A 62 0.16 12.56 -19.64
CA GLU A 62 -0.01 13.67 -18.69
C GLU A 62 -1.40 13.70 -18.02
N ASN A 63 -2.38 13.03 -18.64
CA ASN A 63 -3.74 12.94 -18.14
C ASN A 63 -3.93 11.85 -17.07
N TYR A 64 -2.85 11.17 -16.67
CA TYR A 64 -2.84 10.17 -15.60
C TYR A 64 -2.13 10.70 -14.35
N ARG A 65 -2.59 10.26 -13.18
CA ARG A 65 -1.86 10.42 -11.92
C ARG A 65 -1.25 9.08 -11.52
N PRO A 66 0.06 9.02 -11.21
CA PRO A 66 0.62 7.82 -10.60
C PRO A 66 0.09 7.69 -9.18
N ILE A 67 -0.38 6.51 -8.81
CA ILE A 67 -0.62 6.15 -7.41
C ILE A 67 0.26 4.98 -7.02
N SER A 68 0.68 4.97 -5.77
CA SER A 68 1.36 3.85 -5.14
C SER A 68 0.32 2.97 -4.45
N LEU A 69 0.35 1.65 -4.72
CA LEU A 69 -0.50 0.65 -4.05
C LEU A 69 0.10 0.13 -2.75
#